data_AF-N1RVB8-F1
#
_entry.id   AF-N1RVB8-F1
#
_cell.length_a   1.000
_cell.length_b   1.000
_cell.length_c   1.000
_cell.angle_alpha   90.00
_cell.angle_beta   90.00
_cell.angle_gamma   90.00
#
_symmetry.space_group_name_H-M   'P 1'
#
loop_
_entity.id
_entity.type
_entity.pdbx_description
1 polymer ?
#
loop_
_entity_poly.entity_id
_entity_poly.type
_entity_poly.pdbx_seq_one_letter_code
_entity_poly.pdbx_strand_id
1 'polypeptide(L)'
;MDPLVNPQSVLTIPSSEDWSRLRPLVKELYHDRRFSMAEVRDHLKSLGYWVNTRMIRARISQWNLQRNNQFHGMVAALRLLDPDPASWPVPEPWFVIRGRHVPLHEILRYFRRKGIQNPIHWCRSAAVSQEEPAVRLLQEGDSPVEAMASSLRTPSPLIQFLVSLTLLPPGLLQCTAISSLRAALAVFSDKSPHTWHRLYIEERLCDCLYHGRDRIEGGYRRAQLLRNQESFYGPFARNVVWTVTNVADDHLDGGDLDGAESYYRMALERAEQLSGFPRAKLRYAALEGLGRIEQIRFEITRNDRETCLRHLQEASRYVDESLNEALIWFEPTSRRVGRVTEQQGYIRSILHRLG
;
A
#
# COMPACT_ATOMS: atom_id res chain seq x y z
N MET A 1 -26.39 22.24 -47.65
CA MET A 1 -25.33 23.22 -47.33
C MET A 1 -25.80 23.96 -46.09
N ASP A 2 -25.62 23.34 -44.93
CA ASP A 2 -25.87 23.97 -43.63
C ASP A 2 -24.52 24.32 -43.00
N PRO A 3 -24.35 25.50 -42.40
CA PRO A 3 -23.05 25.99 -42.01
C PRO A 3 -22.57 25.29 -40.74
N LEU A 4 -21.29 24.93 -40.76
CA LEU A 4 -20.51 24.43 -39.64
C LEU A 4 -20.68 25.34 -38.41
N VAL A 5 -21.38 24.85 -37.38
CA VAL A 5 -21.34 25.41 -36.03
C VAL A 5 -19.96 25.12 -35.46
N ASN A 6 -19.13 26.14 -35.35
CA ASN A 6 -17.83 26.12 -34.70
C ASN A 6 -18.01 26.46 -33.21
N PRO A 7 -17.85 25.53 -32.24
CA PRO A 7 -17.93 25.87 -30.83
C PRO A 7 -16.52 26.16 -30.30
N GLN A 8 -15.88 27.23 -30.79
CA GLN A 8 -14.84 27.89 -29.98
C GLN A 8 -15.55 28.66 -28.87
N SER A 9 -15.96 27.94 -27.82
CA SER A 9 -16.39 28.56 -26.56
C SER A 9 -15.22 29.35 -26.01
N VAL A 10 -15.32 30.68 -26.06
CA VAL A 10 -14.33 31.58 -25.46
C VAL A 10 -14.37 31.32 -23.95
N LEU A 11 -13.38 30.59 -23.46
CA LEU A 11 -13.27 30.28 -22.04
C LEU A 11 -13.10 31.59 -21.26
N THR A 12 -13.92 31.78 -20.22
CA THR A 12 -13.94 33.02 -19.42
C THR A 12 -13.05 32.86 -18.18
N ILE A 13 -12.19 33.84 -17.89
CA ILE A 13 -11.38 33.84 -16.66
C ILE A 13 -12.32 34.14 -15.47
N PRO A 14 -12.38 33.29 -14.42
CA PRO A 14 -13.34 33.50 -13.34
C PRO A 14 -13.04 34.77 -12.52
N SER A 15 -14.06 35.61 -12.35
CA SER A 15 -14.05 36.77 -11.46
C SER A 15 -14.09 36.38 -9.98
N SER A 16 -13.96 37.35 -9.07
CA SER A 16 -14.10 37.08 -7.62
C SER A 16 -15.49 36.55 -7.25
N GLU A 17 -16.53 37.00 -7.96
CA GLU A 17 -17.90 36.53 -7.75
C GLU A 17 -18.07 35.09 -8.28
N ASP A 18 -17.51 34.78 -9.45
CA ASP A 18 -17.50 33.42 -9.99
C ASP A 18 -16.80 32.45 -9.03
N TRP A 19 -15.64 32.84 -8.48
CA TRP A 19 -14.95 32.00 -7.49
C TRP A 19 -15.78 31.76 -6.22
N SER A 20 -16.59 32.73 -5.81
CA SER A 20 -17.49 32.57 -4.67
C SER A 20 -18.60 31.56 -4.97
N ARG A 21 -19.17 31.60 -6.19
CA ARG A 21 -20.17 30.63 -6.68
C ARG A 21 -19.58 29.24 -6.91
N LEU A 22 -18.33 29.16 -7.37
CA LEU A 22 -17.62 27.90 -7.64
C LEU A 22 -17.08 27.23 -6.37
N ARG A 23 -17.01 27.94 -5.23
CA ARG A 23 -16.44 27.40 -3.98
C ARG A 23 -17.10 26.10 -3.50
N PRO A 24 -18.43 25.95 -3.47
CA PRO A 24 -19.08 24.70 -3.07
C PRO A 24 -18.72 23.55 -4.02
N LEU A 25 -18.71 23.80 -5.34
CA LEU A 25 -18.37 22.80 -6.34
C LEU A 25 -16.89 22.37 -6.24
N VAL A 26 -15.97 23.33 -6.10
CA VAL A 26 -14.55 23.02 -5.90
C VAL A 26 -14.34 22.23 -4.61
N LYS A 27 -15.08 22.55 -3.54
CA LYS A 27 -15.08 21.75 -2.31
C LYS A 27 -15.60 20.34 -2.56
N GLU A 28 -16.72 20.16 -3.24
CA GLU A 28 -17.26 18.84 -3.54
C GLU A 28 -16.27 18.00 -4.37
N LEU A 29 -15.78 18.53 -5.49
CA LEU A 29 -14.87 17.83 -6.40
C LEU A 29 -13.53 17.52 -5.71
N TYR A 30 -12.92 18.52 -5.08
CA TYR A 30 -11.59 18.38 -4.50
C TYR A 30 -11.60 17.78 -3.08
N HIS A 31 -12.56 18.07 -2.22
CA HIS A 31 -12.54 17.54 -0.86
C HIS A 31 -13.28 16.20 -0.79
N ASP A 32 -14.51 16.15 -1.31
CA ASP A 32 -15.44 15.05 -1.04
C ASP A 32 -15.26 13.91 -2.06
N ARG A 33 -15.15 14.25 -3.36
CA ARG A 33 -14.96 13.29 -4.47
C ARG A 33 -13.51 12.98 -4.80
N ARG A 34 -12.56 13.61 -4.10
CA ARG A 34 -11.10 13.35 -4.16
C ARG A 34 -10.43 13.59 -5.54
N PHE A 35 -11.01 14.39 -6.43
CA PHE A 35 -10.44 14.71 -7.76
C PHE A 35 -9.09 15.44 -7.68
N SER A 36 -8.05 15.00 -8.36
CA SER A 36 -6.78 15.72 -8.49
C SER A 36 -6.98 17.17 -8.96
N MET A 37 -5.98 18.05 -8.73
CA MET A 37 -6.06 19.43 -9.19
C MET A 37 -6.22 19.54 -10.72
N ALA A 38 -5.73 18.55 -11.48
CA ALA A 38 -5.92 18.48 -12.92
C ALA A 38 -7.37 18.15 -13.28
N GLU A 39 -7.98 17.17 -12.62
CA GLU A 39 -9.39 16.81 -12.85
C GLU A 39 -10.34 17.94 -12.45
N VAL A 40 -10.08 18.64 -11.34
CA VAL A 40 -10.86 19.84 -10.96
C VAL A 40 -10.73 20.93 -12.02
N ARG A 41 -9.51 21.16 -12.54
CA ARG A 41 -9.27 22.11 -13.63
C ARG A 41 -10.06 21.75 -14.88
N ASP A 42 -10.02 20.49 -15.27
CA ASP A 42 -10.66 20.02 -16.51
C ASP A 42 -12.18 20.08 -16.39
N HIS A 43 -12.71 19.79 -15.20
CA HIS A 43 -14.12 19.98 -14.92
C HIS A 43 -14.54 21.46 -15.00
N LEU A 44 -13.79 22.37 -14.38
CA LEU A 44 -14.08 23.81 -14.47
C LEU A 44 -13.95 24.34 -15.91
N LYS A 45 -13.03 23.79 -16.72
CA LYS A 45 -12.94 24.09 -18.15
C LYS A 45 -14.17 23.63 -18.93
N SER A 46 -14.72 22.45 -18.61
CA SER A 46 -15.97 21.98 -19.23
C SER A 46 -17.18 22.86 -18.91
N LEU A 47 -17.12 23.63 -17.81
CA LEU A 47 -18.12 24.64 -17.45
C LEU A 47 -17.89 26.01 -18.12
N GLY A 48 -16.93 26.11 -19.05
CA GLY A 48 -16.64 27.33 -19.79
C GLY A 48 -15.61 28.26 -19.14
N TYR A 49 -14.93 27.83 -18.06
CA TYR A 49 -13.96 28.67 -17.37
C TYR A 49 -12.51 28.41 -17.80
N TRP A 50 -11.76 29.48 -18.05
CA TRP A 50 -10.31 29.40 -18.21
C TRP A 50 -9.64 29.37 -16.84
N VAL A 51 -9.22 28.18 -16.41
CA VAL A 51 -8.50 27.98 -15.15
C VAL A 51 -7.25 27.13 -15.34
N ASN A 52 -6.25 27.40 -14.51
CA ASN A 52 -5.06 26.56 -14.37
C ASN A 52 -4.92 26.03 -12.93
N THR A 53 -4.06 25.04 -12.75
CA THR A 53 -3.88 24.36 -11.45
C THR A 53 -3.34 25.30 -10.36
N ARG A 54 -2.60 26.36 -10.71
CA ARG A 54 -2.09 27.36 -9.77
C ARG A 54 -3.21 28.22 -9.18
N MET A 55 -4.16 28.64 -9.99
CA MET A 55 -5.35 29.40 -9.55
C MET A 55 -6.18 28.56 -8.56
N ILE A 56 -6.43 27.29 -8.91
CA ILE A 56 -7.19 26.37 -8.06
C ILE A 56 -6.45 26.11 -6.75
N ARG A 57 -5.13 25.90 -6.80
CA ARG A 57 -4.29 25.74 -5.60
C ARG A 57 -4.37 26.96 -4.67
N ALA A 58 -4.32 28.17 -5.22
CA ALA A 58 -4.47 29.40 -4.45
C ALA A 58 -5.82 29.46 -3.74
N ARG A 59 -6.92 29.10 -4.43
CA ARG A 59 -8.26 29.04 -3.85
C ARG A 59 -8.41 27.95 -2.79
N ILE A 60 -7.86 26.75 -3.02
CA ILE A 60 -7.82 25.68 -2.02
C ILE A 60 -7.11 26.16 -0.74
N SER A 61 -6.00 26.88 -0.89
CA SER A 61 -5.28 27.45 0.25
C SER A 61 -6.10 28.53 0.97
N GLN A 62 -6.64 29.49 0.22
CA GLN A 62 -7.45 30.58 0.74
C GLN A 62 -8.71 30.09 1.46
N TRP A 63 -9.34 29.02 0.96
CA TRP A 63 -10.55 28.43 1.53
C TRP A 63 -10.28 27.32 2.55
N ASN A 64 -9.02 27.10 2.92
CA ASN A 64 -8.61 26.05 3.86
C ASN A 64 -9.06 24.62 3.47
N LEU A 65 -9.13 24.30 2.18
CA LEU A 65 -9.56 23.00 1.66
C LEU A 65 -8.41 21.99 1.47
N GLN A 66 -7.27 22.18 2.13
CA GLN A 66 -6.08 21.33 1.97
C GLN A 66 -6.36 19.89 2.41
N ARG A 67 -5.88 18.91 1.61
CA ARG A 67 -6.09 17.47 1.90
C ARG A 67 -5.09 16.86 2.85
N ASN A 68 -3.94 17.50 3.04
CA ASN A 68 -2.87 16.96 3.84
C ASN A 68 -2.83 17.70 5.17
N ASN A 69 -2.67 16.94 6.23
CA ASN A 69 -2.52 17.49 7.57
C ASN A 69 -1.22 18.32 7.60
N GLN A 70 -1.34 19.61 7.89
CA GLN A 70 -0.20 20.53 7.90
C GLN A 70 0.65 20.29 9.14
N PHE A 71 1.97 20.38 8.97
CA PHE A 71 2.96 20.19 10.03
C PHE A 71 2.60 20.95 11.31
N HIS A 72 2.25 22.24 11.21
CA HIS A 72 1.85 23.08 12.34
C HIS A 72 0.59 22.59 13.06
N GLY A 73 -0.41 22.07 12.34
CA GLY A 73 -1.62 21.51 12.96
C GLY A 73 -1.33 20.22 13.73
N MET A 74 -0.41 19.40 13.23
CA MET A 74 0.04 18.19 13.93
C MET A 74 0.86 18.53 15.18
N VAL A 75 1.70 19.57 15.12
CA VAL A 75 2.46 20.06 16.28
C VAL A 75 1.51 20.61 17.35
N ALA A 76 0.57 21.47 16.97
CA ALA A 76 -0.41 22.04 17.89
C ALA A 76 -1.27 20.95 18.56
N ALA A 77 -1.68 19.92 17.80
CA ALA A 77 -2.40 18.77 18.36
C ALA A 77 -1.61 18.06 19.47
N LEU A 78 -0.32 17.75 19.25
CA LEU A 78 0.48 17.09 20.27
C LEU A 78 0.78 17.96 21.50
N ARG A 79 0.76 19.29 21.36
CA ARG A 79 0.91 20.23 22.49
C ARG A 79 -0.29 20.22 23.44
N LEU A 80 -1.48 19.90 22.94
CA LEU A 80 -2.68 19.76 23.76
C LEU A 80 -2.65 18.53 24.66
N LEU A 81 -1.74 17.58 24.41
CA LEU A 81 -1.57 16.41 25.25
C LEU A 81 -0.53 16.65 26.34
N ASP A 82 -0.74 15.99 27.46
CA ASP A 82 0.30 15.77 28.45
C ASP A 82 1.28 14.67 27.98
N PRO A 83 2.57 14.73 28.34
CA PRO A 83 3.53 13.66 28.12
C PRO A 83 3.12 12.36 28.80
N ASP A 84 2.42 12.43 29.93
CA ASP A 84 1.91 11.26 30.62
C ASP A 84 0.60 10.75 29.99
N PRO A 85 0.61 9.58 29.34
CA PRO A 85 -0.60 9.00 28.75
C PRO A 85 -1.73 8.73 29.73
N ALA A 86 -1.43 8.57 31.03
CA ALA A 86 -2.45 8.32 32.05
C ALA A 86 -3.38 9.52 32.28
N SER A 87 -2.95 10.72 31.88
CA SER A 87 -3.73 11.96 32.02
C SER A 87 -4.55 12.31 30.78
N TRP A 88 -4.48 11.50 29.72
CA TRP A 88 -5.24 11.74 28.50
C TRP A 88 -6.74 11.47 28.73
N PRO A 89 -7.63 12.21 28.05
CA PRO A 89 -9.07 12.03 28.21
C PRO A 89 -9.56 10.64 27.78
N VAL A 90 -8.85 10.01 26.84
CA VAL A 90 -9.11 8.65 26.35
C VAL A 90 -7.77 7.99 25.93
N PRO A 91 -7.69 6.65 25.90
CA PRO A 91 -6.47 5.94 25.48
C PRO A 91 -5.99 6.30 24.06
N GLU A 92 -6.92 6.65 23.17
CA GLU A 92 -6.61 7.12 21.82
C GLU A 92 -7.29 8.47 21.53
N PRO A 93 -6.62 9.59 21.83
CA PRO A 93 -7.15 10.93 21.61
C PRO A 93 -7.41 11.27 20.13
N TRP A 94 -8.44 12.07 19.90
CA TRP A 94 -8.80 12.60 18.59
C TRP A 94 -8.71 14.12 18.56
N PHE A 95 -8.35 14.66 17.40
CA PHE A 95 -8.17 16.09 17.20
C PHE A 95 -9.01 16.59 16.04
N VAL A 96 -9.60 17.77 16.21
CA VAL A 96 -10.18 18.56 15.11
C VAL A 96 -9.12 19.51 14.61
N ILE A 97 -8.53 19.21 13.46
CA ILE A 97 -7.54 20.06 12.79
C ILE A 97 -8.21 20.63 11.55
N ARG A 98 -8.56 21.93 11.57
CA ARG A 98 -9.28 22.62 10.48
C ARG A 98 -10.57 21.89 10.04
N GLY A 99 -11.37 21.44 11.01
CA GLY A 99 -12.64 20.75 10.76
C GLY A 99 -12.51 19.28 10.36
N ARG A 100 -11.30 18.71 10.39
CA ARG A 100 -11.06 17.28 10.17
C ARG A 100 -10.74 16.56 11.45
N HIS A 101 -11.32 15.40 11.61
CA HIS A 101 -11.02 14.48 12.69
C HIS A 101 -9.76 13.67 12.36
N VAL A 102 -8.74 13.78 13.21
CA VAL A 102 -7.45 13.11 13.05
C VAL A 102 -7.11 12.37 14.34
N PRO A 103 -6.94 11.04 14.31
CA PRO A 103 -6.59 10.26 15.50
C PRO A 103 -5.10 10.39 15.85
N LEU A 104 -4.75 10.21 17.12
CA LEU A 104 -3.38 10.31 17.62
C LEU A 104 -2.39 9.42 16.84
N HIS A 105 -2.75 8.17 16.51
CA HIS A 105 -1.84 7.28 15.78
C HIS A 105 -1.44 7.82 14.40
N GLU A 106 -2.31 8.57 13.72
CA GLU A 106 -2.02 9.17 12.43
C GLU A 106 -1.02 10.32 12.58
N ILE A 107 -1.18 11.12 13.63
CA ILE A 107 -0.26 12.20 14.01
C ILE A 107 1.12 11.62 14.36
N LEU A 108 1.18 10.60 15.21
CA LEU A 108 2.44 9.93 15.55
C LEU A 108 3.10 9.31 14.31
N ARG A 109 2.33 8.65 13.44
CA ARG A 109 2.84 8.10 12.17
C ARG A 109 3.41 9.19 11.26
N TYR A 110 2.80 10.37 11.22
CA TYR A 110 3.29 11.50 10.46
C TYR A 110 4.68 11.96 10.93
N PHE A 111 4.90 12.08 12.25
CA PHE A 111 6.20 12.45 12.80
C PHE A 111 7.26 11.36 12.66
N ARG A 112 6.89 10.08 12.81
CA ARG A 112 7.81 8.95 12.56
C ARG A 112 8.35 8.95 11.13
N ARG A 113 7.50 9.23 10.13
CA ARG A 113 7.92 9.37 8.71
C ARG A 113 8.90 10.53 8.48
N LYS A 114 8.98 11.47 9.40
CA LYS A 114 9.92 12.60 9.38
C LYS A 114 11.15 12.38 10.27
N GLY A 115 11.33 11.18 10.84
CA GLY A 115 12.48 10.83 11.66
C GLY A 115 12.39 11.27 13.13
N ILE A 116 11.22 11.73 13.60
CA ILE A 116 11.04 12.16 14.99
C ILE A 116 10.48 10.99 15.82
N GLN A 117 11.30 10.46 16.73
CA GLN A 117 10.97 9.26 17.51
C GLN A 117 10.07 9.52 18.73
N ASN A 118 10.21 10.68 19.38
CA ASN A 118 9.37 11.08 20.53
C ASN A 118 8.63 12.39 20.22
N PRO A 119 7.52 12.33 19.44
CA PRO A 119 6.87 13.53 18.91
C PRO A 119 6.27 14.45 19.97
N ILE A 120 5.75 13.89 21.08
CA ILE A 120 5.06 14.66 22.14
C ILE A 120 6.07 15.56 22.85
N HIS A 121 7.19 15.00 23.33
CA HIS A 121 8.26 15.78 23.94
C HIS A 121 8.88 16.79 22.96
N TRP A 122 9.15 16.35 21.73
CA TRP A 122 9.76 17.20 20.71
C TRP A 122 8.90 18.43 20.39
N CYS A 123 7.58 18.26 20.23
CA CYS A 123 6.66 19.37 19.90
C CYS A 123 6.56 20.44 20.99
N ARG A 124 6.77 20.07 22.27
CA ARG A 124 6.80 21.02 23.39
C ARG A 124 8.08 21.86 23.40
N SER A 125 9.21 21.28 23.03
CA SER A 125 10.50 21.98 22.94
C SER A 125 10.68 22.82 21.67
N ALA A 126 9.91 22.54 20.61
CA ALA A 126 10.07 23.23 19.33
C ALA A 126 9.54 24.67 19.39
N ALA A 127 10.35 25.68 19.09
CA ALA A 127 9.85 27.04 18.89
C ALA A 127 9.06 27.10 17.56
N VAL A 128 7.76 27.42 17.61
CA VAL A 128 6.94 27.65 16.40
C VAL A 128 6.53 29.11 16.38
N SER A 129 7.09 29.87 15.45
CA SER A 129 7.04 31.34 15.43
C SER A 129 5.82 31.96 14.72
N GLN A 130 4.65 31.30 14.72
CA GLN A 130 3.42 31.85 14.14
C GLN A 130 2.19 31.45 14.95
N GLU A 131 1.12 32.25 14.86
CA GLU A 131 -0.21 31.97 15.46
C GLU A 131 -0.59 30.50 15.31
N GLU A 132 -0.82 29.82 16.42
CA GLU A 132 -1.13 28.40 16.41
C GLU A 132 -2.47 28.18 15.68
N PRO A 133 -2.53 27.25 14.72
CA PRO A 133 -3.77 26.97 14.02
C PRO A 133 -4.83 26.47 15.00
N ALA A 134 -6.10 26.82 14.78
CA ALA A 134 -7.21 26.31 15.59
C ALA A 134 -7.26 24.78 15.56
N VAL A 135 -6.86 24.15 16.67
CA VAL A 135 -6.90 22.71 16.91
C VAL A 135 -7.67 22.48 18.21
N ARG A 136 -8.59 21.51 18.19
CA ARG A 136 -9.37 21.12 19.37
C ARG A 136 -9.14 19.65 19.68
N LEU A 137 -8.78 19.34 20.93
CA LEU A 137 -8.79 17.99 21.47
C LEU A 137 -10.25 17.60 21.77
N LEU A 138 -10.68 16.45 21.25
CA LEU A 138 -12.00 15.91 21.53
C LEU A 138 -12.03 15.24 22.90
N GLN A 139 -13.13 15.43 23.63
CA GLN A 139 -13.38 14.82 24.93
C GLN A 139 -14.02 13.44 24.78
N GLU A 140 -14.12 12.69 25.88
CA GLU A 140 -14.82 11.41 25.93
C GLU A 140 -16.28 11.58 25.48
N GLY A 141 -16.73 10.77 24.50
CA GLY A 141 -18.06 10.87 23.87
C GLY A 141 -18.16 11.76 22.61
N ASP A 142 -17.15 12.59 22.32
CA ASP A 142 -17.09 13.40 21.08
C ASP A 142 -16.48 12.62 19.89
N SER A 143 -16.25 11.30 20.05
CA SER A 143 -15.58 10.48 19.04
C SER A 143 -16.41 10.41 17.74
N PRO A 144 -15.82 10.74 16.57
CA PRO A 144 -16.50 10.63 15.28
C PRO A 144 -16.90 9.19 14.97
N VAL A 145 -16.24 8.21 15.58
CA VAL A 145 -16.53 6.78 15.41
C VAL A 145 -17.87 6.43 16.06
N GLU A 146 -18.17 6.99 17.23
CA GLU A 146 -19.44 6.79 17.93
C GLU A 146 -20.58 7.53 17.22
N ALA A 147 -20.33 8.77 16.76
CA ALA A 147 -21.29 9.51 15.95
C ALA A 147 -21.57 8.83 14.58
N MET A 148 -20.54 8.32 13.88
CA MET A 148 -20.71 7.54 12.65
C MET A 148 -21.41 6.20 12.90
N ALA A 149 -21.11 5.52 14.01
CA ALA A 149 -21.78 4.28 14.39
C ALA A 149 -23.28 4.51 14.65
N SER A 150 -23.66 5.67 15.18
CA SER A 150 -25.08 6.05 15.35
C SER A 150 -25.79 6.39 14.02
N SER A 151 -25.05 6.92 13.04
CA SER A 151 -25.60 7.31 11.73
C SER A 151 -25.71 6.15 10.75
N LEU A 152 -24.89 5.11 10.92
CA LEU A 152 -24.99 3.87 10.15
C LEU A 152 -26.00 2.97 10.86
N ARG A 153 -27.28 3.09 10.49
CA ARG A 153 -28.23 1.98 10.69
C ARG A 153 -27.79 0.83 9.79
N THR A 154 -26.74 0.14 10.20
CA THR A 154 -26.32 -1.11 9.59
C THR A 154 -27.53 -2.04 9.72
N PRO A 155 -28.11 -2.54 8.62
CA PRO A 155 -29.27 -3.41 8.71
C PRO A 155 -28.96 -4.54 9.68
N SER A 156 -29.86 -4.82 10.63
CA SER A 156 -29.70 -5.91 11.61
C SER A 156 -29.17 -7.23 10.99
N PRO A 157 -29.58 -7.62 9.77
CA PRO A 157 -29.04 -8.81 9.11
C PRO A 157 -27.53 -8.75 8.81
N LEU A 158 -26.98 -7.58 8.46
CA LEU A 158 -25.55 -7.44 8.17
C LEU A 158 -24.71 -7.52 9.45
N ILE A 159 -25.18 -6.93 10.55
CA ILE A 159 -24.53 -7.10 11.86
C ILE A 159 -24.53 -8.57 12.27
N GLN A 160 -25.69 -9.24 12.17
CA GLN A 160 -25.80 -10.67 12.49
C GLN A 160 -24.90 -11.52 11.60
N PHE A 161 -24.79 -11.21 10.30
CA PHE A 161 -23.88 -11.88 9.38
C PHE A 161 -22.42 -11.71 9.81
N LEU A 162 -21.97 -10.49 10.09
CA LEU A 162 -20.60 -10.21 10.53
C LEU A 162 -20.27 -10.91 11.86
N VAL A 163 -21.19 -10.90 12.83
CA VAL A 163 -21.04 -11.66 14.07
C VAL A 163 -20.93 -13.16 13.78
N SER A 164 -21.78 -13.70 12.91
CA SER A 164 -21.73 -15.11 12.53
C SER A 164 -20.38 -15.48 11.89
N LEU A 165 -19.78 -14.59 11.08
CA LEU A 165 -18.44 -14.82 10.51
C LEU A 165 -17.37 -14.99 11.59
N THR A 166 -17.44 -14.23 12.69
CA THR A 166 -16.46 -14.33 13.79
C THR A 166 -16.54 -15.66 14.53
N LEU A 167 -17.67 -16.37 14.42
CA LEU A 167 -17.89 -17.67 15.05
C LEU A 167 -17.57 -18.85 14.12
N LEU A 168 -17.24 -18.59 12.85
CA LEU A 168 -16.91 -19.66 11.90
C LEU A 168 -15.54 -20.28 12.20
N PRO A 169 -15.41 -21.61 12.04
CA PRO A 169 -14.11 -22.27 11.95
C PRO A 169 -13.22 -21.63 10.87
N PRO A 170 -11.89 -21.61 11.05
CA PRO A 170 -10.96 -20.95 10.12
C PRO A 170 -11.11 -21.38 8.66
N GLY A 171 -11.37 -22.67 8.41
CA GLY A 171 -11.57 -23.18 7.04
C GLY A 171 -12.84 -22.64 6.38
N LEU A 172 -13.95 -22.55 7.12
CA LEU A 172 -15.19 -21.98 6.59
C LEU A 172 -15.05 -20.47 6.37
N LEU A 173 -14.41 -19.75 7.29
CA LEU A 173 -14.11 -18.33 7.13
C LEU A 173 -13.30 -18.06 5.85
N GLN A 174 -12.31 -18.91 5.59
CA GLN A 174 -11.52 -18.86 4.36
C GLN A 174 -12.36 -19.11 3.11
N CYS A 175 -13.19 -20.16 3.09
CA CYS A 175 -14.10 -20.42 1.97
C CYS A 175 -15.05 -19.24 1.73
N THR A 176 -15.55 -18.60 2.79
CA THR A 176 -16.38 -17.41 2.68
C THR A 176 -15.61 -16.25 2.05
N ALA A 177 -14.39 -15.97 2.52
CA ALA A 177 -13.57 -14.89 1.96
C ALA A 177 -13.28 -15.09 0.46
N ILE A 178 -12.87 -16.30 0.07
CA ILE A 178 -12.63 -16.68 -1.33
C ILE A 178 -13.90 -16.50 -2.16
N SER A 179 -15.05 -16.99 -1.66
CA SER A 179 -16.33 -16.88 -2.36
C SER A 179 -16.78 -15.44 -2.52
N SER A 180 -16.61 -14.60 -1.49
CA SER A 180 -16.93 -13.17 -1.56
C SER A 180 -16.05 -12.43 -2.58
N LEU A 181 -14.75 -12.76 -2.65
CA LEU A 181 -13.85 -12.16 -3.64
C LEU A 181 -14.19 -12.60 -5.08
N ARG A 182 -14.55 -13.87 -5.29
CA ARG A 182 -15.06 -14.35 -6.59
C ARG A 182 -16.33 -13.61 -7.00
N ALA A 183 -17.28 -13.44 -6.07
CA ALA A 183 -18.50 -12.68 -6.33
C ALA A 183 -18.20 -11.20 -6.64
N ALA A 184 -17.26 -10.59 -5.92
CA ALA A 184 -16.83 -9.22 -6.19
C ALA A 184 -16.25 -9.09 -7.60
N LEU A 185 -15.38 -10.02 -8.03
CA LEU A 185 -14.83 -10.02 -9.39
C LEU A 185 -15.92 -10.07 -10.46
N ALA A 186 -17.00 -10.83 -10.25
CA ALA A 186 -18.13 -10.87 -11.17
C ALA A 186 -18.76 -9.46 -11.32
N VAL A 187 -19.03 -8.78 -10.21
CA VAL A 187 -19.59 -7.41 -10.20
C VAL A 187 -18.69 -6.39 -10.92
N PHE A 188 -17.37 -6.53 -10.79
CA PHE A 188 -16.41 -5.63 -11.46
C PHE A 188 -16.07 -6.06 -12.90
N SER A 189 -16.60 -7.18 -13.40
CA SER A 189 -16.36 -7.63 -14.79
C SER A 189 -17.11 -6.75 -15.81
N ASP A 190 -18.25 -6.20 -15.44
CA ASP A 190 -19.15 -5.47 -16.35
C ASP A 190 -18.70 -4.03 -16.66
N LYS A 191 -17.72 -3.49 -15.92
CA LYS A 191 -17.35 -2.07 -15.94
C LYS A 191 -15.99 -1.75 -16.59
N SER A 192 -15.54 -2.60 -17.52
CA SER A 192 -14.22 -2.62 -18.19
C SER A 192 -13.24 -3.61 -17.54
N PRO A 193 -12.64 -4.53 -18.33
CA PRO A 193 -11.76 -5.60 -17.83
C PRO A 193 -10.43 -5.11 -17.26
N HIS A 194 -10.08 -3.83 -17.44
CA HIS A 194 -8.80 -3.26 -17.05
C HIS A 194 -8.97 -2.07 -16.09
N THR A 195 -9.72 -2.24 -15.01
CA THR A 195 -9.75 -1.26 -13.92
C THR A 195 -8.82 -1.69 -12.78
N TRP A 196 -8.16 -0.71 -12.15
CA TRP A 196 -7.28 -0.98 -11.01
C TRP A 196 -8.00 -1.70 -9.86
N HIS A 197 -9.30 -1.45 -9.66
CA HIS A 197 -10.14 -2.13 -8.67
C HIS A 197 -10.21 -3.64 -8.94
N ARG A 198 -10.44 -4.03 -10.18
CA ARG A 198 -10.50 -5.45 -10.56
C ARG A 198 -9.16 -6.13 -10.31
N LEU A 199 -8.06 -5.52 -10.74
CA LEU A 199 -6.71 -6.05 -10.52
C LEU A 199 -6.39 -6.20 -9.03
N TYR A 200 -6.81 -5.24 -8.22
CA TYR A 200 -6.63 -5.28 -6.77
C TYR A 200 -7.43 -6.44 -6.13
N ILE A 201 -8.68 -6.64 -6.55
CA ILE A 201 -9.51 -7.73 -6.02
C ILE A 201 -8.96 -9.10 -6.46
N GLU A 202 -8.51 -9.23 -7.70
CA GLU A 202 -7.89 -10.46 -8.20
C GLU A 202 -6.58 -10.77 -7.45
N GLU A 203 -5.77 -9.75 -7.14
CA GLU A 203 -4.58 -9.89 -6.30
C GLU A 203 -4.94 -10.41 -4.90
N ARG A 204 -5.98 -9.85 -4.25
CA ARG A 204 -6.46 -10.33 -2.96
C ARG A 204 -7.02 -11.75 -3.03
N LEU A 205 -7.69 -12.13 -4.12
CA LEU A 205 -8.14 -13.50 -4.32
C LEU A 205 -6.95 -14.46 -4.43
N CYS A 206 -5.91 -14.10 -5.20
CA CYS A 206 -4.69 -14.89 -5.30
C CYS A 206 -3.99 -15.06 -3.94
N ASP A 207 -3.96 -14.02 -3.10
CA ASP A 207 -3.42 -14.10 -1.73
C ASP A 207 -4.24 -15.07 -0.86
N CYS A 208 -5.57 -15.01 -0.93
CA CYS A 208 -6.45 -15.91 -0.19
C CYS A 208 -6.30 -17.37 -0.63
N LEU A 209 -6.20 -17.63 -1.94
CA LEU A 209 -5.97 -18.98 -2.49
C LEU A 209 -4.61 -19.54 -2.08
N TYR A 210 -3.57 -18.71 -2.07
CA TYR A 210 -2.23 -19.08 -1.58
C TYR A 210 -2.28 -19.54 -0.12
N HIS A 211 -2.85 -18.72 0.76
CA HIS A 211 -2.98 -19.05 2.18
C HIS A 211 -3.96 -20.20 2.43
N GLY A 212 -4.89 -20.46 1.51
CA GLY A 212 -5.78 -21.62 1.51
C GLY A 212 -5.21 -22.88 0.94
N ARG A 213 -3.96 -22.82 0.48
CA ARG A 213 -3.25 -23.93 -0.17
C ARG A 213 -3.98 -24.48 -1.40
N ASP A 214 -4.85 -23.68 -2.02
CA ASP A 214 -5.38 -23.97 -3.36
C ASP A 214 -4.36 -23.50 -4.39
N ARG A 215 -3.32 -24.33 -4.57
CA ARG A 215 -2.18 -24.03 -5.44
C ARG A 215 -2.56 -24.03 -6.91
N ILE A 216 -3.51 -24.86 -7.31
CA ILE A 216 -3.90 -25.04 -8.71
C ILE A 216 -4.66 -23.81 -9.21
N GLU A 217 -5.75 -23.42 -8.54
CA GLU A 217 -6.49 -22.21 -8.95
C GLU A 217 -5.64 -20.96 -8.68
N GLY A 218 -4.96 -20.92 -7.54
CA GLY A 218 -4.09 -19.80 -7.16
C GLY A 218 -3.04 -19.49 -8.21
N GLY A 219 -2.26 -20.50 -8.64
CA GLY A 219 -1.22 -20.33 -9.65
C GLY A 219 -1.76 -19.91 -11.02
N TYR A 220 -2.84 -20.55 -11.48
CA TYR A 220 -3.48 -20.18 -12.75
C TYR A 220 -3.93 -18.71 -12.77
N ARG A 221 -4.65 -18.28 -11.72
CA ARG A 221 -5.12 -16.91 -11.59
C ARG A 221 -3.97 -15.92 -11.48
N ARG A 222 -2.93 -16.26 -10.73
CA ARG A 222 -1.78 -15.39 -10.55
C ARG A 222 -0.99 -15.17 -11.84
N ALA A 223 -0.84 -16.20 -12.66
CA ALA A 223 -0.25 -16.07 -13.99
C ALA A 223 -1.08 -15.14 -14.90
N GLN A 224 -2.42 -15.23 -14.84
CA GLN A 224 -3.30 -14.31 -15.57
C GLN A 224 -3.25 -12.88 -15.02
N LEU A 225 -3.21 -12.74 -13.69
CA LEU A 225 -3.06 -11.46 -13.00
C LEU A 225 -1.78 -10.76 -13.44
N LEU A 226 -0.65 -11.47 -13.51
CA LEU A 226 0.63 -10.91 -13.95
C LEU A 226 0.50 -10.25 -15.32
N ARG A 227 -0.03 -10.98 -16.32
CA ARG A 227 -0.22 -10.44 -17.69
C ARG A 227 -1.10 -9.18 -17.69
N ASN A 228 -2.18 -9.21 -16.93
CA ASN A 228 -3.11 -8.08 -16.84
C ASN A 228 -2.47 -6.87 -16.13
N GLN A 229 -1.71 -7.10 -15.06
CA GLN A 229 -1.03 -6.02 -14.34
C GLN A 229 0.13 -5.45 -15.17
N GLU A 230 0.87 -6.26 -15.92
CA GLU A 230 1.91 -5.78 -16.85
C GLU A 230 1.31 -4.88 -17.92
N SER A 231 0.21 -5.32 -18.53
CA SER A 231 -0.49 -4.52 -19.54
C SER A 231 -1.00 -3.19 -18.99
N PHE A 232 -1.45 -3.16 -17.73
CA PHE A 232 -2.08 -1.97 -17.14
C PHE A 232 -1.10 -1.01 -16.45
N TYR A 233 -0.17 -1.53 -15.65
CA TYR A 233 0.77 -0.74 -14.84
C TYR A 233 2.18 -0.65 -15.45
N GLY A 234 2.51 -1.53 -16.40
CA GLY A 234 3.86 -1.71 -16.93
C GLY A 234 4.69 -2.70 -16.11
N PRO A 235 5.71 -3.33 -16.72
CA PRO A 235 6.44 -4.46 -16.13
C PRO A 235 7.28 -4.11 -14.88
N PHE A 236 7.61 -2.82 -14.70
CA PHE A 236 8.44 -2.32 -13.60
C PHE A 236 7.62 -1.78 -12.42
N ALA A 237 6.29 -1.79 -12.49
CA ALA A 237 5.49 -1.35 -11.36
C ALA A 237 5.70 -2.29 -10.16
N ARG A 238 5.86 -1.74 -8.95
CA ARG A 238 6.23 -2.49 -7.74
C ARG A 238 5.35 -3.73 -7.50
N ASN A 239 4.04 -3.59 -7.64
CA ASN A 239 3.09 -4.69 -7.46
C ASN A 239 3.26 -5.77 -8.53
N VAL A 240 3.59 -5.39 -9.76
CA VAL A 240 3.88 -6.33 -10.86
C VAL A 240 5.11 -7.16 -10.53
N VAL A 241 6.21 -6.52 -10.11
CA VAL A 241 7.44 -7.24 -9.74
C VAL A 241 7.22 -8.17 -8.53
N TRP A 242 6.35 -7.78 -7.59
CA TRP A 242 5.94 -8.67 -6.50
C TRP A 242 5.09 -9.87 -6.97
N THR A 243 4.21 -9.66 -7.96
CA THR A 243 3.47 -10.75 -8.59
C THR A 243 4.42 -11.70 -9.33
N VAL A 244 5.48 -11.19 -9.97
CA VAL A 244 6.53 -12.01 -10.58
C VAL A 244 7.20 -12.92 -9.55
N THR A 245 7.57 -12.42 -8.37
CA THR A 245 8.15 -13.27 -7.30
C THR A 245 7.18 -14.34 -6.83
N ASN A 246 5.88 -14.02 -6.74
CA ASN A 246 4.87 -15.01 -6.35
C ASN A 246 4.63 -16.07 -7.44
N VAL A 247 4.72 -15.72 -8.72
CA VAL A 247 4.68 -16.70 -9.83
C VAL A 247 5.90 -17.62 -9.78
N ALA A 248 7.08 -17.08 -9.46
CA ALA A 248 8.28 -17.89 -9.24
C ALA A 248 8.09 -18.90 -8.09
N ASP A 249 7.47 -18.48 -6.97
CA ASP A 249 7.08 -19.37 -5.88
C ASP A 249 6.11 -20.47 -6.34
N ASP A 250 5.14 -20.18 -7.21
CA ASP A 250 4.23 -21.21 -7.73
C ASP A 250 4.95 -22.28 -8.58
N HIS A 251 5.88 -21.85 -9.44
CA HIS A 251 6.73 -22.77 -10.20
C HIS A 251 7.59 -23.63 -9.26
N LEU A 252 8.18 -23.00 -8.24
CA LEU A 252 9.01 -23.69 -7.25
C LEU A 252 8.21 -24.73 -6.46
N ASP A 253 7.01 -24.36 -5.98
CA ASP A 253 6.10 -25.25 -5.27
C ASP A 253 5.57 -26.37 -6.18
N GLY A 254 5.52 -26.13 -7.51
CA GLY A 254 5.20 -27.13 -8.53
C GLY A 254 6.38 -28.03 -8.95
N GLY A 255 7.58 -27.80 -8.41
CA GLY A 255 8.80 -28.54 -8.75
C GLY A 255 9.47 -28.11 -10.06
N ASP A 256 8.97 -27.07 -10.74
CA ASP A 256 9.59 -26.49 -11.93
C ASP A 256 10.69 -25.50 -11.53
N LEU A 257 11.88 -26.03 -11.26
CA LEU A 257 13.03 -25.24 -10.81
C LEU A 257 13.49 -24.23 -11.87
N ASP A 258 13.43 -24.58 -13.15
CA ASP A 258 13.91 -23.73 -14.25
C ASP A 258 12.93 -22.57 -14.51
N GLY A 259 11.62 -22.86 -14.48
CA GLY A 259 10.60 -21.82 -14.51
C GLY A 259 10.72 -20.88 -13.32
N ALA A 260 10.89 -21.42 -12.11
CA ALA A 260 11.08 -20.63 -10.90
C ALA A 260 12.31 -19.73 -11.00
N GLU A 261 13.46 -20.27 -11.44
CA GLU A 261 14.70 -19.51 -11.60
C GLU A 261 14.53 -18.37 -12.61
N SER A 262 13.89 -18.64 -13.75
CA SER A 262 13.60 -17.64 -14.78
C SER A 262 12.79 -16.47 -14.22
N TYR A 263 11.70 -16.74 -13.51
CA TYR A 263 10.87 -15.69 -12.90
C TYR A 263 11.58 -14.95 -11.76
N TYR A 264 12.38 -15.63 -10.93
CA TYR A 264 13.16 -14.95 -9.90
C TYR A 264 14.24 -14.02 -10.48
N ARG A 265 14.95 -14.47 -11.53
CA ARG A 265 15.91 -13.61 -12.24
C ARG A 265 15.22 -12.40 -12.87
N MET A 266 14.06 -12.60 -13.48
CA MET A 266 13.25 -11.50 -14.02
C MET A 266 12.80 -10.53 -12.91
N ALA A 267 12.38 -11.03 -11.75
CA ALA A 267 12.06 -10.18 -10.60
C ALA A 267 13.27 -9.37 -10.12
N LEU A 268 14.45 -10.00 -10.07
CA LEU A 268 15.70 -9.37 -9.66
C LEU A 268 16.09 -8.24 -10.62
N GLU A 269 16.10 -8.52 -11.93
CA GLU A 269 16.38 -7.53 -12.98
C GLU A 269 15.42 -6.32 -12.91
N ARG A 270 14.12 -6.58 -12.77
CA ARG A 270 13.12 -5.51 -12.67
C ARG A 270 13.23 -4.74 -11.36
N ALA A 271 13.63 -5.39 -10.26
CA ALA A 271 13.86 -4.74 -8.99
C ALA A 271 15.03 -3.75 -9.04
N GLU A 272 16.05 -3.97 -9.89
CA GLU A 272 17.15 -3.02 -10.09
C GLU A 272 16.71 -1.67 -10.63
N GLN A 273 15.58 -1.63 -11.35
CA GLN A 273 15.03 -0.38 -11.89
C GLN A 273 14.27 0.44 -10.83
N LEU A 274 14.14 -0.08 -9.61
CA LEU A 274 13.48 0.59 -8.49
C LEU A 274 14.51 1.24 -7.57
N SER A 275 14.03 2.03 -6.59
CA SER A 275 14.91 2.67 -5.61
C SER A 275 14.37 2.55 -4.18
N GLY A 276 15.29 2.62 -3.21
CA GLY A 276 14.97 2.53 -1.78
C GLY A 276 14.31 1.22 -1.38
N PHE A 277 13.41 1.29 -0.39
CA PHE A 277 12.78 0.12 0.21
C PHE A 277 12.08 -0.86 -0.77
N PRO A 278 11.32 -0.44 -1.81
CA PRO A 278 10.79 -1.39 -2.78
C PRO A 278 11.86 -2.22 -3.50
N ARG A 279 12.96 -1.59 -3.95
CA ARG A 279 14.07 -2.30 -4.58
C ARG A 279 14.62 -3.36 -3.61
N ALA A 280 14.95 -2.95 -2.39
CA ALA A 280 15.50 -3.85 -1.38
C ALA A 280 14.56 -5.02 -1.08
N LYS A 281 13.27 -4.75 -0.87
CA LYS A 281 12.28 -5.79 -0.57
C LYS A 281 12.14 -6.82 -1.69
N LEU A 282 12.13 -6.37 -2.95
CA LEU A 282 11.98 -7.24 -4.11
C LEU A 282 13.27 -8.03 -4.41
N ARG A 283 14.44 -7.38 -4.30
CA ARG A 283 15.74 -8.05 -4.39
C ARG A 283 15.89 -9.13 -3.34
N TYR A 284 15.61 -8.81 -2.08
CA TYR A 284 15.62 -9.77 -0.97
C TYR A 284 14.81 -11.03 -1.31
N ALA A 285 13.56 -10.86 -1.76
CA ALA A 285 12.67 -11.99 -2.04
C ALA A 285 13.17 -12.82 -3.23
N ALA A 286 13.66 -12.18 -4.29
CA ALA A 286 14.21 -12.87 -5.45
C ALA A 286 15.49 -13.66 -5.12
N LEU A 287 16.41 -13.05 -4.36
CA LEU A 287 17.66 -13.68 -3.92
C LEU A 287 17.39 -14.84 -2.94
N GLU A 288 16.45 -14.69 -2.00
CA GLU A 288 16.01 -15.79 -1.11
C GLU A 288 15.44 -16.95 -1.94
N GLY A 289 14.66 -16.66 -2.99
CA GLY A 289 14.15 -17.65 -3.94
C GLY A 289 15.23 -18.40 -4.70
N LEU A 290 16.20 -17.67 -5.29
CA LEU A 290 17.32 -18.26 -6.02
C LEU A 290 18.21 -19.13 -5.12
N GLY A 291 18.47 -18.68 -3.89
CA GLY A 291 19.19 -19.47 -2.90
C GLY A 291 18.48 -20.79 -2.57
N ARG A 292 17.15 -20.78 -2.44
CA ARG A 292 16.36 -22.01 -2.24
C ARG A 292 16.44 -22.96 -3.44
N ILE A 293 16.41 -22.45 -4.66
CA ILE A 293 16.55 -23.28 -5.88
C ILE A 293 17.90 -24.00 -5.89
N GLU A 294 18.98 -23.28 -5.60
CA GLU A 294 20.32 -23.87 -5.59
C GLU A 294 20.49 -24.90 -4.45
N GLN A 295 19.84 -24.70 -3.29
CA GLN A 295 19.78 -25.71 -2.24
C GLN A 295 19.04 -26.98 -2.70
N ILE A 296 17.89 -26.85 -3.37
CA ILE A 296 17.15 -28.00 -3.90
C ILE A 296 18.00 -28.73 -4.94
N ARG A 297 18.67 -28.00 -5.84
CA ARG A 297 19.58 -28.60 -6.83
C ARG A 297 20.74 -29.35 -6.17
N PHE A 298 21.33 -28.81 -5.10
CA PHE A 298 22.31 -29.53 -4.28
C PHE A 298 21.72 -30.83 -3.71
N GLU A 299 20.50 -30.81 -3.20
CA GLU A 299 19.84 -32.00 -2.65
C GLU A 299 19.57 -33.08 -3.70
N ILE A 300 19.28 -32.69 -4.94
CA ILE A 300 19.05 -33.60 -6.06
C ILE A 300 20.37 -34.18 -6.61
N THR A 301 21.44 -33.38 -6.65
CA THR A 301 22.71 -33.72 -7.33
C THR A 301 23.77 -34.35 -6.42
N ARG A 302 23.38 -34.82 -5.23
CA ARG A 302 24.26 -35.33 -4.14
C ARG A 302 25.37 -36.33 -4.51
N ASN A 303 25.31 -36.94 -5.69
CA ASN A 303 26.26 -37.94 -6.14
C ASN A 303 27.46 -37.36 -6.91
N ASP A 304 27.44 -36.08 -7.29
CA ASP A 304 28.56 -35.40 -7.94
C ASP A 304 29.09 -34.25 -7.05
N ARG A 305 30.31 -34.43 -6.53
CA ARG A 305 30.94 -33.50 -5.60
C ARG A 305 31.16 -32.11 -6.22
N GLU A 306 31.57 -32.04 -7.48
CA GLU A 306 31.86 -30.76 -8.14
C GLU A 306 30.57 -29.96 -8.34
N THR A 307 29.54 -30.62 -8.85
CA THR A 307 28.20 -30.04 -9.00
C THR A 307 27.60 -29.63 -7.66
N CYS A 308 27.74 -30.43 -6.61
CA CYS A 308 27.28 -30.08 -5.26
C CYS A 308 27.96 -28.82 -4.73
N LEU A 309 29.29 -28.73 -4.87
CA LEU A 309 30.05 -27.56 -4.42
C LEU A 309 29.60 -26.31 -5.17
N ARG A 310 29.41 -26.39 -6.49
CA ARG A 310 28.92 -25.28 -7.31
C ARG A 310 27.55 -24.79 -6.83
N HIS A 311 26.59 -25.69 -6.61
CA HIS A 311 25.25 -25.33 -6.12
C HIS A 311 25.29 -24.71 -4.73
N LEU A 312 26.11 -25.24 -3.81
CA LEU A 312 26.25 -24.65 -2.48
C LEU A 312 26.93 -23.27 -2.49
N GLN A 313 27.91 -23.06 -3.38
CA GLN A 313 28.57 -21.77 -3.55
C GLN A 313 27.59 -20.72 -4.10
N GLU A 314 26.81 -21.06 -5.12
CA GLU A 314 25.77 -20.18 -5.65
C GLU A 314 24.67 -19.90 -4.62
N ALA A 315 24.22 -20.93 -3.89
CA ALA A 315 23.28 -20.76 -2.78
C ALA A 315 23.84 -19.79 -1.72
N SER A 316 25.11 -19.94 -1.32
CA SER A 316 25.75 -19.03 -0.37
C SER A 316 25.77 -17.61 -0.90
N ARG A 317 26.15 -17.41 -2.16
CA ARG A 317 26.19 -16.08 -2.78
C ARG A 317 24.83 -15.40 -2.74
N TYR A 318 23.77 -16.07 -3.18
CA TYR A 318 22.42 -15.50 -3.14
C TYR A 318 21.93 -15.21 -1.72
N VAL A 319 22.18 -16.11 -0.77
CA VAL A 319 21.77 -15.97 0.62
C VAL A 319 22.54 -14.85 1.33
N ASP A 320 23.84 -14.70 1.06
CA ASP A 320 24.67 -13.61 1.58
C ASP A 320 24.18 -12.26 1.06
N GLU A 321 23.90 -12.14 -0.23
CA GLU A 321 23.33 -10.92 -0.83
C GLU A 321 21.93 -10.61 -0.27
N SER A 322 21.08 -11.64 -0.11
CA SER A 322 19.74 -11.48 0.47
C SER A 322 19.82 -11.00 1.92
N LEU A 323 20.72 -11.57 2.73
CA LEU A 323 20.91 -11.17 4.12
C LEU A 323 21.41 -9.73 4.22
N ASN A 324 22.30 -9.31 3.32
CA ASN A 324 22.79 -7.93 3.29
C ASN A 324 21.64 -6.94 3.04
N GLU A 325 20.78 -7.20 2.06
CA GLU A 325 19.57 -6.39 1.84
C GLU A 325 18.68 -6.40 3.11
N ALA A 326 18.56 -7.57 3.75
CA ALA A 326 17.69 -7.73 4.90
C ALA A 326 18.13 -6.95 6.14
N LEU A 327 19.43 -6.98 6.45
CA LEU A 327 20.02 -6.29 7.59
C LEU A 327 19.99 -4.76 7.45
N ILE A 328 20.01 -4.25 6.22
CA ILE A 328 19.94 -2.81 5.95
C ILE A 328 18.49 -2.29 6.07
N TRP A 329 17.51 -3.06 5.58
CA TRP A 329 16.17 -2.54 5.33
C TRP A 329 15.05 -3.11 6.21
N PHE A 330 15.27 -4.21 6.93
CA PHE A 330 14.29 -4.79 7.84
C PHE A 330 14.72 -4.67 9.30
N GLU A 331 13.76 -4.84 10.20
CA GLU A 331 14.06 -4.96 11.62
C GLU A 331 14.93 -6.22 11.86
N PRO A 332 16.02 -6.11 12.65
CA PRO A 332 16.91 -7.24 12.91
C PRO A 332 16.22 -8.47 13.53
N THR A 333 15.15 -8.26 14.29
CA THR A 333 14.35 -9.32 14.92
C THR A 333 13.22 -9.84 14.03
N SER A 334 13.12 -9.35 12.79
CA SER A 334 12.06 -9.79 11.88
C SER A 334 12.27 -11.24 11.45
N ARG A 335 11.15 -11.95 11.23
CA ARG A 335 11.15 -13.33 10.72
C ARG A 335 11.95 -13.49 9.42
N ARG A 336 12.04 -12.45 8.60
CA ARG A 336 12.81 -12.47 7.34
C ARG A 336 14.30 -12.59 7.60
N VAL A 337 14.84 -11.72 8.46
CA VAL A 337 16.26 -11.78 8.86
C VAL A 337 16.58 -13.13 9.49
N GLY A 338 15.77 -13.56 10.46
CA GLY A 338 15.98 -14.84 11.15
C GLY A 338 16.08 -16.04 10.20
N ARG A 339 15.15 -16.17 9.24
CA ARG A 339 15.17 -17.28 8.27
C ARG A 339 16.39 -17.27 7.36
N VAL A 340 16.77 -16.12 6.82
CA VAL A 340 17.93 -16.04 5.90
C VAL A 340 19.24 -16.24 6.67
N THR A 341 19.33 -15.77 7.92
CA THR A 341 20.47 -16.08 8.80
C THR A 341 20.59 -17.57 9.08
N GLU A 342 19.49 -18.26 9.36
CA GLU A 342 19.47 -19.72 9.55
C GLU A 342 19.91 -20.45 8.28
N GLN A 343 19.38 -20.04 7.12
CA GLN A 343 19.73 -20.59 5.82
C GLN A 343 21.24 -20.42 5.51
N GLN A 344 21.80 -19.25 5.81
CA GLN A 344 23.23 -18.97 5.67
C GLN A 344 24.08 -19.88 6.55
N GLY A 345 23.70 -20.01 7.83
CA GLY A 345 24.39 -20.90 8.78
C GLY A 345 24.39 -22.34 8.31
N TYR A 346 23.25 -22.82 7.81
CA TYR A 346 23.12 -24.16 7.24
C TYR A 346 24.07 -24.37 6.04
N ILE A 347 24.05 -23.48 5.04
CA ILE A 347 24.91 -23.60 3.85
C ILE A 347 26.40 -23.59 4.23
N ARG A 348 26.82 -22.65 5.08
CA ARG A 348 28.22 -22.55 5.53
C ARG A 348 28.68 -23.79 6.27
N SER A 349 27.82 -24.39 7.10
CA SER A 349 28.13 -25.64 7.80
C SER A 349 28.38 -26.82 6.85
N ILE A 350 27.71 -26.84 5.69
CA ILE A 350 27.88 -27.90 4.68
C ILE A 350 29.14 -27.63 3.87
N LEU A 351 29.35 -26.38 3.42
CA LEU A 351 30.57 -26.00 2.69
C LEU A 351 31.84 -26.33 3.50
N HIS A 352 31.85 -26.06 4.81
CA HIS A 352 32.97 -26.43 5.69
C HIS A 352 33.19 -27.95 5.78
N ARG A 353 32.14 -28.77 5.61
CA ARG A 353 32.27 -30.24 5.65
C ARG A 353 32.71 -30.85 4.32
N LEU A 354 32.51 -30.13 3.21
CA LEU A 354 32.82 -30.59 1.85
C LEU A 354 34.13 -30.03 1.29
N GLY A 355 34.61 -28.91 1.83
CA GLY A 355 35.99 -28.44 1.67
C GLY A 355 36.92 -29.17 2.63
#